data_AF-A0A9E4LI07-F1
#
_entry.id   AF-A0A9E4LI07-F1
#
_cell.length_a   1.000
_cell.length_b   1.000
_cell.length_c   1.000
_cell.angle_alpha   90.00
_cell.angle_beta   90.00
_cell.angle_gamma   90.00
#
_symmetry.space_group_name_H-M   'P 1'
#
loop_
_entity.id
_entity.type
_entity.pdbx_description
1 polymer ?
#
loop_
_entity_poly.entity_id
_entity_poly.type
_entity_poly.pdbx_seq_one_letter_code
_entity_poly.pdbx_strand_id
1 'polypeptide(L)'
;MGQQPKKEDLEKVKDKFFSNVTHEFRTPLTLILGPVEQMLRNDLDPQMRQRLLLVQRNALQLQRLIDELLDISKIENEDVKVEVTYSDFGRFFHDLFESFRPIAEEKPLD
;
A
#
# COMPACT_ATOMS: atom_id res chain seq x y z
N MET A 1 -11.76 -17.10 -40.16
CA MET A 1 -10.85 -16.15 -39.49
C MET A 1 -11.61 -15.55 -38.33
N GLY A 2 -11.32 -16.02 -37.13
CA GLY A 2 -12.17 -15.89 -35.94
C GLY A 2 -12.04 -14.55 -35.24
N GLN A 3 -13.12 -14.16 -34.59
CA GLN A 3 -13.29 -12.91 -33.83
C GLN A 3 -12.30 -12.86 -32.64
N GLN A 4 -11.23 -12.06 -32.74
CA GLN A 4 -10.33 -11.70 -31.62
C GLN A 4 -10.47 -10.27 -31.04
N PRO A 5 -11.17 -9.26 -31.61
CA PRO A 5 -11.08 -7.88 -31.12
C PRO A 5 -11.78 -7.63 -29.76
N LYS A 6 -12.78 -8.44 -29.40
CA LYS A 6 -13.56 -8.23 -28.16
C LYS A 6 -12.78 -8.47 -26.86
N LYS A 7 -11.76 -9.34 -26.87
CA LYS A 7 -10.99 -9.63 -25.64
C LYS A 7 -10.02 -8.52 -25.29
N GLU A 8 -9.28 -8.02 -26.29
CA GLU A 8 -8.31 -6.92 -26.09
C GLU A 8 -8.99 -5.62 -25.66
N ASP A 9 -10.20 -5.36 -26.17
CA ASP A 9 -10.98 -4.19 -25.74
C ASP A 9 -11.47 -4.31 -24.28
N LEU A 10 -11.80 -5.52 -23.83
CA LEU A 10 -12.20 -5.77 -22.44
C LEU A 10 -11.03 -5.60 -21.47
N GLU A 11 -9.84 -6.06 -21.83
CA GLU A 11 -8.64 -5.88 -20.99
C GLU A 11 -8.27 -4.39 -20.85
N LYS A 12 -8.27 -3.63 -21.96
CA LYS A 12 -8.02 -2.17 -21.89
C LYS A 12 -9.02 -1.41 -21.02
N VAL A 13 -10.28 -1.84 -21.01
CA VAL A 13 -11.32 -1.25 -20.16
C VAL A 13 -11.07 -1.58 -18.69
N LYS A 14 -10.68 -2.81 -18.40
CA LYS A 14 -10.34 -3.29 -17.04
C LYS A 14 -9.14 -2.52 -16.48
N ASP A 15 -8.11 -2.26 -17.28
CA ASP A 15 -6.90 -1.56 -16.84
C ASP A 15 -7.15 -0.09 -16.50
N LYS A 16 -7.90 0.59 -17.38
CA LYS A 16 -8.34 1.96 -17.15
C LYS A 16 -9.20 2.06 -15.90
N PHE A 17 -10.07 1.08 -15.67
CA PHE A 17 -10.88 1.03 -14.47
C PHE A 17 -10.00 0.96 -13.21
N PHE A 18 -9.07 0.01 -13.12
CA PHE A 18 -8.21 -0.13 -11.93
C PHE A 18 -7.28 1.06 -11.70
N SER A 19 -6.71 1.61 -12.77
CA SER A 19 -5.87 2.81 -12.69
C SER A 19 -6.68 4.02 -12.16
N ASN A 20 -7.84 4.29 -12.77
CA ASN A 20 -8.69 5.41 -12.36
C ASN A 20 -9.18 5.27 -10.92
N VAL A 21 -9.69 4.09 -10.56
CA VAL A 21 -10.14 3.75 -9.21
C VAL A 21 -9.04 4.05 -8.19
N THR A 22 -7.82 3.62 -8.47
CA THR A 22 -6.70 3.84 -7.54
C THR A 22 -6.36 5.31 -7.39
N HIS A 23 -6.29 6.05 -8.48
CA HIS A 23 -6.03 7.49 -8.42
C HIS A 23 -7.14 8.24 -7.65
N GLU A 24 -8.39 7.87 -7.86
CA GLU A 24 -9.55 8.44 -7.16
C GLU A 24 -9.58 8.10 -5.67
N PHE A 25 -9.05 6.94 -5.25
CA PHE A 25 -8.96 6.59 -3.83
C PHE A 25 -7.68 7.09 -3.13
N ARG A 26 -6.55 7.18 -3.84
CA ARG A 26 -5.27 7.63 -3.28
C ARG A 26 -5.32 9.09 -2.82
N THR A 27 -5.98 9.95 -3.60
CA THR A 27 -6.14 11.38 -3.27
C THR A 27 -6.88 11.60 -1.94
N PRO A 28 -8.12 11.09 -1.73
CA PRO A 28 -8.82 11.26 -0.46
C PRO A 28 -8.11 10.56 0.71
N LEU A 29 -7.46 9.41 0.50
CA LEU A 29 -6.65 8.77 1.53
C LEU A 29 -5.48 9.63 1.98
N THR A 30 -4.79 10.27 1.04
CA THR A 30 -3.68 11.20 1.34
C THR A 30 -4.18 12.41 2.12
N LEU A 31 -5.36 12.95 1.75
CA LEU A 31 -6.01 14.04 2.47
C LEU A 31 -6.49 13.66 3.88
N ILE A 32 -6.72 12.37 4.16
CA ILE A 32 -7.02 11.87 5.50
C ILE A 32 -5.74 11.64 6.30
N LEU A 33 -4.76 10.94 5.73
CA LEU A 33 -3.52 10.56 6.41
C LEU A 33 -2.68 11.76 6.81
N GLY A 34 -2.52 12.76 5.92
CA GLY A 34 -1.68 13.93 6.17
C GLY A 34 -2.05 14.68 7.46
N PRO A 35 -3.32 15.11 7.63
CA PRO A 35 -3.78 15.72 8.87
C PRO A 35 -3.67 14.79 10.09
N VAL A 36 -4.00 13.50 9.95
CA VAL A 36 -3.90 12.54 11.06
C VAL A 36 -2.46 12.42 11.56
N GLU A 37 -1.49 12.30 10.64
CA GLU A 37 -0.06 12.27 10.97
C GLU A 37 0.44 13.58 11.59
N GLN A 38 -0.06 14.73 11.11
CA GLN A 38 0.24 16.02 11.73
C GLN A 38 -0.29 16.10 13.16
N MET A 39 -1.52 15.65 13.42
CA MET A 39 -2.12 15.68 14.75
C MET A 39 -1.40 14.73 15.72
N LEU A 40 -1.01 13.53 15.27
CA LEU A 40 -0.30 12.54 16.08
C LEU A 40 1.10 12.99 16.55
N ARG A 41 1.68 14.03 15.93
CA ARG A 41 2.95 14.63 16.36
C ARG A 41 2.80 15.57 17.56
N ASN A 42 1.59 16.03 17.87
CA ASN A 42 1.33 16.92 19.00
C ASN A 42 1.21 16.15 20.30
N ASP A 43 1.33 16.87 21.43
CA ASP A 43 0.94 16.31 22.72
C ASP A 43 -0.59 16.25 22.80
N LEU A 44 -1.11 15.03 22.98
CA LEU A 44 -2.53 14.71 22.90
C LEU A 44 -2.92 13.93 24.15
N ASP A 45 -4.16 14.12 24.61
CA ASP A 45 -4.70 13.24 25.62
C ASP A 45 -4.67 11.77 25.12
N PRO A 46 -4.45 10.78 26.02
CA PRO A 46 -4.32 9.38 25.62
C PRO A 46 -5.50 8.85 24.81
N GLN A 47 -6.72 9.29 25.10
CA GLN A 47 -7.92 8.83 24.42
C GLN A 47 -8.01 9.38 22.99
N MET A 48 -7.70 10.66 22.77
CA MET A 48 -7.61 11.23 21.42
C MET A 48 -6.50 10.56 20.60
N ARG A 49 -5.33 10.32 21.20
CA ARG A 49 -4.24 9.62 20.53
C ARG A 49 -4.65 8.23 20.06
N GLN A 50 -5.33 7.44 20.90
CA GLN A 50 -5.83 6.12 20.51
C GLN A 50 -6.84 6.18 19.35
N ARG A 51 -7.74 7.17 19.35
CA ARG A 51 -8.69 7.36 18.24
C ARG A 51 -7.99 7.71 16.94
N LEU A 52 -7.01 8.60 16.95
CA LEU A 52 -6.24 8.97 15.77
C LEU A 52 -5.41 7.80 15.24
N LEU A 53 -4.79 7.01 16.12
CA LEU A 53 -4.09 5.78 15.73
C LEU A 53 -5.03 4.77 15.08
N LEU A 54 -6.28 4.65 15.56
CA LEU A 54 -7.29 3.80 14.93
C LEU A 54 -7.63 4.31 13.52
N VAL A 55 -7.83 5.61 13.33
CA VAL A 55 -8.09 6.21 12.00
C VAL A 55 -6.91 5.96 11.07
N GLN A 56 -5.68 6.24 11.52
CA GLN A 56 -4.45 6.00 10.75
C GLN A 56 -4.34 4.53 10.32
N ARG A 57 -4.55 3.60 11.25
CA ARG A 57 -4.47 2.16 10.97
C ARG A 57 -5.46 1.74 9.90
N ASN A 58 -6.71 2.21 9.98
CA ASN A 58 -7.74 1.88 8.99
C ASN A 58 -7.45 2.51 7.62
N ALA A 59 -6.99 3.76 7.58
CA ALA A 59 -6.61 4.43 6.34
C ALA A 59 -5.43 3.73 5.65
N LEU A 60 -4.40 3.35 6.41
CA LEU A 60 -3.26 2.57 5.90
C LEU A 60 -3.68 1.16 5.43
N GLN A 61 -4.63 0.53 6.11
CA GLN A 61 -5.17 -0.76 5.68
C GLN A 61 -5.93 -0.62 4.36
N LEU A 62 -6.75 0.41 4.20
CA LEU A 62 -7.46 0.67 2.94
C LEU A 62 -6.47 0.96 1.80
N GLN A 63 -5.42 1.76 2.07
CA GLN A 63 -4.36 2.02 1.10
C GLN A 63 -3.70 0.72 0.62
N ARG A 64 -3.32 -0.19 1.53
CA ARG A 64 -2.75 -1.49 1.16
C ARG A 64 -3.68 -2.33 0.29
N LEU A 65 -4.97 -2.38 0.61
CA LEU A 65 -5.94 -3.14 -0.19
C LEU A 65 -6.09 -2.58 -1.62
N ILE A 66 -5.99 -1.26 -1.78
CA ILE A 66 -6.02 -0.62 -3.10
C ILE A 66 -4.74 -0.93 -3.89
N ASP A 67 -3.58 -0.85 -3.24
CA ASP A 67 -2.31 -1.16 -3.88
C ASP A 67 -2.24 -2.66 -4.27
N GLU A 68 -2.72 -3.58 -3.43
CA GLU A 68 -2.85 -5.01 -3.75
C GLU A 68 -3.77 -5.27 -4.95
N LEU A 69 -4.90 -4.55 -5.04
CA LEU A 69 -5.82 -4.65 -6.16
C LEU A 69 -5.16 -4.21 -7.49
N LEU A 70 -4.35 -3.15 -7.45
CA LEU A 70 -3.56 -2.73 -8.61
C LEU A 70 -2.53 -3.76 -9.03
N ASP A 71 -1.83 -4.35 -8.07
CA ASP A 71 -0.76 -5.30 -8.37
C ASP A 71 -1.34 -6.58 -9.00
N ILE A 72 -2.51 -7.04 -8.55
CA ILE A 72 -3.26 -8.11 -9.23
C ILE A 72 -3.55 -7.72 -10.68
N SER A 73 -4.06 -6.51 -10.94
CA SER A 73 -4.33 -6.05 -12.30
C SER A 73 -3.08 -6.03 -13.17
N LYS A 74 -1.93 -5.57 -12.65
CA LYS A 74 -0.66 -5.56 -13.41
C LYS A 74 -0.16 -6.96 -13.72
N ILE A 75 -0.28 -7.89 -12.77
CA ILE A 75 0.14 -9.30 -12.93
C ILE A 75 -0.67 -9.97 -14.04
N GLU A 76 -1.99 -9.76 -14.05
CA GLU A 76 -2.88 -10.36 -15.05
C GLU A 76 -2.58 -9.88 -16.48
N ASN A 77 -2.03 -8.68 -16.64
CA ASN A 77 -1.70 -8.10 -17.95
C ASN A 77 -0.26 -8.31 -18.39
N GLU A 78 0.53 -9.12 -17.66
CA GLU A 78 1.98 -9.27 -17.87
C GLU A 78 2.78 -7.93 -17.80
N ASP A 79 2.16 -6.87 -17.26
CA ASP A 79 2.71 -5.50 -17.19
C ASP A 79 3.65 -5.27 -15.99
N VAL A 80 3.96 -6.33 -15.23
CA VAL A 80 4.93 -6.28 -14.14
C VAL A 80 6.34 -6.25 -14.72
N LYS A 81 6.86 -5.03 -14.93
CA LYS A 81 8.27 -4.84 -15.26
C LYS A 81 9.11 -4.88 -13.99
N VAL A 82 10.01 -5.86 -13.92
CA VAL A 82 11.03 -5.89 -12.87
C VAL A 82 12.03 -4.76 -13.14
N GLU A 83 12.03 -3.73 -12.28
CA GLU A 83 13.07 -2.70 -12.30
C GLU A 83 14.30 -3.20 -11.55
N VAL A 84 15.37 -3.50 -12.30
CA VAL A 84 16.67 -3.86 -11.72
C VAL A 84 17.39 -2.60 -11.28
N THR A 85 17.63 -2.45 -9.99
CA THR A 85 18.37 -1.32 -9.41
C THR A 85 19.49 -1.82 -8.50
N TYR A 86 20.57 -1.04 -8.40
CA TYR A 86 21.59 -1.27 -7.37
C TYR A 86 21.05 -0.80 -6.03
N SER A 87 20.83 -1.73 -5.11
CA SER A 87 20.34 -1.47 -3.76
C SER A 87 21.32 -2.00 -2.72
N ASP A 88 21.44 -1.27 -1.61
CA ASP A 88 22.22 -1.70 -0.46
C ASP A 88 21.43 -2.73 0.35
N PHE A 89 21.68 -4.01 0.05
CA PHE A 89 21.06 -5.12 0.76
C PHE A 89 21.43 -5.14 2.25
N GLY A 90 22.64 -4.72 2.63
CA GLY A 90 23.08 -4.70 4.02
C GLY A 90 22.22 -3.74 4.84
N ARG A 91 21.97 -2.54 4.30
CA ARG A 91 21.07 -1.57 4.90
C ARG A 91 19.62 -2.06 4.94
N PHE A 92 19.13 -2.63 3.85
CA PHE A 92 17.77 -3.18 3.78
C PHE A 92 17.52 -4.24 4.87
N PHE A 93 18.42 -5.22 4.99
CA PHE A 93 18.27 -6.25 6.02
C PHE A 93 18.40 -5.69 7.43
N HIS A 94 19.30 -4.74 7.66
CA HIS A 94 19.41 -4.06 8.96
C HIS A 94 18.08 -3.39 9.35
N ASP A 95 17.54 -2.54 8.48
CA ASP A 95 16.28 -1.83 8.72
C ASP A 95 15.11 -2.82 8.92
N LEU A 96 15.10 -3.91 8.16
CA LEU A 96 14.14 -4.99 8.32
C LEU A 96 14.26 -5.65 9.69
N PHE A 97 15.47 -6.06 10.12
CA PHE A 97 15.69 -6.67 11.43
C PHE A 97 15.30 -5.73 12.58
N GLU A 98 15.64 -4.44 12.51
CA GLU A 98 15.22 -3.44 13.50
C GLU A 98 13.69 -3.36 13.62
N SER A 99 12.96 -3.47 12.50
CA SER A 99 11.50 -3.41 12.52
C SER A 99 10.84 -4.59 13.25
N PHE A 100 11.49 -5.75 13.30
CA PHE A 100 11.00 -6.95 13.99
C PHE A 100 11.60 -7.14 15.39
N ARG A 101 12.66 -6.41 15.74
CA ARG A 101 13.34 -6.50 17.04
C ARG A 101 12.39 -6.40 18.23
N PRO A 102 11.44 -5.44 18.30
CA PRO A 102 10.51 -5.36 19.43
C PRO A 102 9.65 -6.61 19.59
N ILE A 103 9.25 -7.22 18.47
CA ILE A 103 8.41 -8.44 18.46
C ILE A 103 9.23 -9.65 18.93
N ALA A 104 10.48 -9.76 18.49
CA ALA A 104 11.39 -10.84 18.88
C ALA A 104 11.79 -10.75 20.37
N GLU A 105 11.88 -9.53 20.92
CA GLU A 105 12.14 -9.30 22.35
C GLU A 105 10.92 -9.62 23.22
N GLU A 106 9.70 -9.36 22.73
CA GLU A 106 8.46 -9.70 23.43
C GLU A 106 8.15 -11.21 23.39
N LYS A 107 8.54 -11.88 22.31
CA LYS A 107 8.31 -13.31 22.11
C LYS A 107 9.56 -13.96 21.49
N PRO A 108 10.46 -14.52 22.32
CA PRO A 108 11.62 -15.23 21.83
C PRO A 108 11.17 -16.35 20.90
N LEU A 109 11.80 -16.43 19.73
CA LEU A 109 11.63 -17.59 18.85
C LEU A 109 12.33 -18.77 19.53
N ASP A 110 11.59 -19.84 19.82
CA ASP A 110 12.14 -21.14 20.26
C ASP A 110 12.97 -21.80 19.15
#